data_AF-A0A970GNH8-F1
#
_entry.id   AF-A0A970GNH8-F1
#
_cell.length_a   1.000
_cell.length_b   1.000
_cell.length_c   1.000
_cell.angle_alpha   90.00
_cell.angle_beta   90.00
_cell.angle_gamma   90.00
#
_symmetry.space_group_name_H-M   'P 1'
#
loop_
_entity.id
_entity.type
_entity.pdbx_description
1 polymer ?
#
loop_
_entity_poly.entity_id
_entity_poly.type
_entity_poly.pdbx_seq_one_letter_code
_entity_poly.pdbx_strand_id
1 'polypeptide(L)' 'MANIIVSLIILGIVVAAVSKIVIEKRRGAKCIGCPYSKSEGNCSCND' A
#
# COMPACT_ATOMS: atom_id res chain seq x y z
N MET A 1 -23.50 -2.45 20.66
CA MET A 1 -22.27 -1.90 21.28
C MET A 1 -21.03 -2.68 20.84
N ALA A 2 -20.90 -3.98 21.16
CA ALA A 2 -19.73 -4.78 20.78
C ALA A 2 -19.47 -4.86 19.25
N ASN A 3 -20.52 -5.05 18.43
CA ASN A 3 -20.38 -5.13 16.97
C ASN A 3 -19.86 -3.82 16.33
N ILE A 4 -20.20 -2.66 16.92
CA ILE A 4 -19.76 -1.36 16.41
C ILE A 4 -18.25 -1.21 16.66
N ILE A 5 -17.78 -1.59 17.85
CA ILE A 5 -16.37 -1.54 18.20
C ILE A 5 -15.54 -2.48 17.31
N VAL A 6 -16.00 -3.71 17.11
CA VAL A 6 -15.35 -4.67 16.22
C VAL A 6 -15.30 -4.16 14.77
N SER A 7 -16.40 -3.58 14.28
CA SER A 7 -16.47 -2.97 12.95
C SER A 7 -15.46 -1.84 12.78
N LEU A 8 -15.33 -0.94 13.75
CA LEU A 8 -14.38 0.18 13.68
C LEU A 8 -12.91 -0.30 13.65
N ILE A 9 -12.58 -1.36 14.41
CA ILE A 9 -11.23 -1.93 14.40
C ILE A 9 -10.90 -2.51 13.03
N ILE A 10 -11.81 -3.31 12.46
CA ILE A 10 -11.62 -3.90 11.12
C ILE A 10 -11.46 -2.80 10.07
N LEU A 11 -12.33 -1.78 10.11
CA LEU A 11 -12.26 -0.65 9.20
C LEU A 11 -10.93 0.09 9.33
N GLY A 12 -10.45 0.31 10.56
CA GLY A 12 -9.16 0.94 10.83
C GLY A 12 -7.98 0.18 10.25
N ILE A 13 -7.95 -1.15 10.39
CA ILE A 13 -6.89 -2.01 9.82
C ILE A 13 -6.88 -1.92 8.29
N VAL A 14 -8.05 -2.01 7.66
CA VAL A 14 -8.18 -1.94 6.20
C VAL A 14 -7.74 -0.57 5.69
N VAL A 15 -8.19 0.52 6.31
CA VAL A 15 -7.81 1.89 5.93
C VAL A 15 -6.31 2.09 6.12
N ALA A 16 -5.71 1.61 7.21
CA ALA A 16 -4.27 1.73 7.43
C ALA A 16 -3.45 1.00 6.37
N ALA A 17 -3.86 -0.21 5.98
CA ALA A 17 -3.22 -0.99 4.92
C ALA A 17 -3.33 -0.27 3.55
N VAL A 18 -4.53 0.19 3.18
CA VAL A 18 -4.75 0.92 1.93
C VAL A 18 -3.97 2.24 1.92
N SER A 19 -3.93 2.96 3.04
CA SER A 19 -3.20 4.24 3.16
C SER A 19 -1.71 4.05 2.92
N LYS A 20 -1.11 3.01 3.48
CA LYS A 20 0.30 2.65 3.21
C LYS A 20 0.52 2.40 1.72
N ILE A 21 -0.39 1.67 1.08
CA ILE A 21 -0.31 1.37 -0.35
C ILE A 21 -0.40 2.65 -1.20
N VAL A 22 -1.32 3.56 -0.85
CA VAL A 22 -1.50 4.82 -1.59
C VAL A 22 -0.32 5.77 -1.39
N ILE A 23 0.23 5.87 -0.19
CA ILE A 23 1.38 6.75 0.10
C ILE A 23 2.63 6.25 -0.64
N GLU A 24 2.90 4.95 -0.61
CA GLU A 24 3.99 4.33 -1.37
C GLU A 24 3.81 4.55 -2.88
N LYS A 25 2.58 4.33 -3.38
CA LYS A 25 2.23 4.56 -4.79
C LYS A 25 2.38 6.03 -5.21
N ARG A 26 2.00 6.98 -4.35
CA ARG A 26 2.19 8.43 -4.59
C ARG A 26 3.66 8.85 -4.59
N ARG A 27 4.53 8.14 -3.87
CA ARG A 27 5.97 8.41 -3.80
C ARG A 27 6.77 7.89 -5.01
N GLY A 28 6.09 7.36 -6.03
CA GLY A 28 6.72 6.83 -7.24
C GLY A 28 7.11 5.35 -7.14
N ALA A 29 6.85 4.68 -6.01
CA ALA A 29 6.99 3.24 -5.91
C ALA A 29 5.76 2.58 -6.57
N LYS A 30 5.87 2.22 -7.85
CA LYS A 30 4.82 1.52 -8.60
C LYS A 30 4.58 0.11 -8.05
N CYS A 31 5.58 -0.46 -7.37
CA CYS A 31 5.53 -1.74 -6.69
C CYS A 31 6.04 -1.60 -5.24
N ILE A 32 5.17 -1.87 -4.26
CA ILE A 32 5.58 -2.03 -2.85
C ILE A 32 6.54 -3.22 -2.76
N GLY A 33 7.75 -2.97 -2.26
CA GLY A 33 8.77 -4.01 -2.10
C GLY A 33 9.74 -4.18 -3.27
N CYS A 34 9.62 -3.41 -4.36
CA CYS A 34 10.63 -3.42 -5.42
C CYS A 34 11.71 -2.36 -5.15
N PRO A 35 12.95 -2.74 -4.77
CA PRO A 35 14.05 -1.79 -4.54
C PRO A 35 14.43 -0.97 -5.78
N TYR A 36 14.01 -1.41 -6.97
CA TYR A 36 14.26 -0.77 -8.26
C TYR A 36 13.21 0.27 -8.69
N SER A 37 12.10 0.43 -7.96
CA SER A 37 11.01 1.31 -8.42
C SER A 37 11.34 2.82 -8.38
N LYS A 38 12.48 3.21 -7.82
CA LYS A 38 12.99 4.59 -7.85
C LYS A 38 13.94 4.89 -9.02
N SER A 39 14.24 3.91 -9.87
CA SER A 39 15.09 4.16 -11.04
C SER A 39 14.25 4.70 -12.19
N GLU A 40 14.57 5.91 -12.65
CA GLU A 40 13.99 6.59 -13.79
C GLU A 40 14.46 5.96 -15.12
N GLY A 41 14.25 4.65 -15.25
CA GLY A 41 14.69 3.87 -16.40
C GLY A 41 14.00 2.52 -16.44
N ASN A 42 13.25 2.29 -17.53
CA ASN A 42 12.75 0.99 -18.01
C ASN A 42 12.64 -0.12 -16.95
N CYS A 43 11.47 -0.23 -16.31
CA CYS A 43 11.16 -1.37 -15.45
C CYS A 43 10.96 -2.61 -16.34
N SER A 44 12.05 -3.29 -16.69
CA SER A 44 12.03 -4.61 -17.32
C SER A 44 11.90 -5.64 -16.21
N CYS A 45 10.66 -5.98 -15.85
CA CYS A 45 10.37 -7.24 -15.20
C CYS A 45 10.42 -8.32 -16.30
N ASN A 46 11.58 -8.94 -16.48
CA ASN A 46 11.67 -10.19 -17.23
C ASN A 46 11.46 -11.33 -16.24
N ASP A 47 10.40 -12.12 -16.50
CA ASP A 47 9.94 -13.39 -15.93
C ASP A 47 10.36 -13.78 -14.50
#